data_AF-A0AAD5MSU7-F1
#
_entry.id   AF-A0AAD5MSU7-F1
#
_cell.length_a   1.000
_cell.length_b   1.000
_cell.length_c   1.000
_cell.angle_alpha   90.00
_cell.angle_beta   90.00
_cell.angle_gamma   90.00
#
_symmetry.space_group_name_H-M   'P 1'
#
loop_
_entity.id
_entity.type
_entity.pdbx_description
1 polymer ?
#
loop_
_entity_poly.entity_id
_entity_poly.type
_entity_poly.pdbx_seq_one_letter_code
_entity_poly.pdbx_strand_id
1 'polypeptide(L)'
;MDETPSAENISSTSTVIEAPRKLTKAEKKALYKPSYAEPHDTRRRVLKDVYMNEKDDNLKYELLTSILYAVYESDENPYLAMLELHKICPDYSTNKPKSLAGLTANSLRSWLLKQENPTEIFEQCVTKELQMEAFRVATAKHTGYLKLFKELFCLDKRELLPLLKEEINVW
;
A
#
# COMPACT_ATOMS: atom_id res chain seq x y z
N MET A 1 45.71 -7.91 -68.62
CA MET A 1 46.34 -6.59 -68.46
C MET A 1 45.21 -5.63 -68.20
N ASP A 2 45.33 -4.91 -67.07
CA ASP A 2 44.59 -3.73 -66.61
C ASP A 2 43.06 -3.68 -66.76
N GLU A 3 42.38 -3.65 -65.61
CA GLU A 3 41.75 -2.43 -65.05
C GLU A 3 40.60 -2.84 -64.10
N THR A 4 40.79 -2.63 -62.79
CA THR A 4 39.66 -2.36 -61.87
C THR A 4 40.12 -1.42 -60.77
N PRO A 5 39.61 -0.18 -60.74
CA PRO A 5 39.75 0.70 -59.60
C PRO A 5 38.53 0.61 -58.67
N SER A 6 38.83 0.69 -57.37
CA SER A 6 38.16 1.50 -56.33
C SER A 6 36.64 1.43 -56.16
N ALA A 7 36.22 1.00 -54.96
CA ALA A 7 35.35 1.82 -54.11
C ALA A 7 35.34 1.24 -52.69
N GLU A 8 36.14 1.84 -51.81
CA GLU A 8 35.91 1.83 -50.36
C GLU A 8 34.52 2.44 -50.10
N ASN A 9 33.65 1.70 -49.42
CA ASN A 9 32.46 2.28 -48.82
C ASN A 9 32.37 1.79 -47.37
N ILE A 10 33.23 2.36 -46.53
CA ILE A 10 33.19 2.18 -45.08
C ILE A 10 31.99 2.99 -44.59
N SER A 11 30.83 2.33 -44.50
CA SER A 11 29.61 2.88 -43.95
C SER A 11 29.85 3.19 -42.46
N SER A 12 30.19 4.44 -42.17
CA SER A 12 30.26 5.00 -40.83
C SER A 12 28.90 4.87 -40.15
N THR A 13 28.73 3.83 -39.33
CA THR A 13 27.63 3.72 -38.38
C THR A 13 27.78 4.84 -37.36
N SER A 14 27.13 5.97 -37.63
CA SER A 14 26.96 7.05 -36.67
C SER A 14 26.09 6.53 -35.52
N THR A 15 26.72 6.05 -34.46
CA THR A 15 26.06 5.92 -33.16
C THR A 15 25.66 7.32 -32.72
N VAL A 16 24.41 7.69 -32.98
CA VAL A 16 23.77 8.84 -32.35
C VAL A 16 23.73 8.52 -30.86
N ILE A 17 24.70 9.07 -30.14
CA ILE A 17 24.68 9.12 -28.68
C ILE A 17 23.54 10.09 -28.35
N GLU A 18 22.33 9.57 -28.24
CA GLU A 18 21.18 10.32 -27.71
C GLU A 18 21.56 10.79 -26.31
N ALA A 19 21.80 12.09 -26.17
CA ALA A 19 22.01 12.70 -24.87
C ALA A 19 20.81 12.37 -23.98
N PRO A 20 21.00 11.99 -22.70
CA PRO A 20 19.90 11.58 -21.83
C PRO A 20 18.84 12.67 -21.79
N ARG A 21 17.66 12.39 -22.38
CA ARG A 21 16.53 13.32 -22.38
C ARG A 21 16.25 13.70 -20.94
N LYS A 22 16.44 14.98 -20.59
CA LYS A 22 16.14 15.50 -19.26
C LYS A 22 14.63 15.42 -19.05
N LEU A 23 14.20 14.38 -18.34
CA LEU A 23 12.79 14.21 -17.95
C LEU A 23 12.31 15.44 -17.17
N THR A 24 11.15 15.94 -17.54
CA THR A 24 10.42 16.98 -16.81
C THR A 24 10.07 16.49 -15.41
N LYS A 25 9.74 17.42 -14.49
CA LYS A 25 9.28 17.07 -13.14
C LYS A 25 8.06 16.14 -13.15
N ALA A 26 7.18 16.29 -14.15
CA ALA A 26 6.01 15.43 -14.35
C ALA A 26 6.40 14.04 -14.83
N GLU A 27 7.29 13.93 -15.82
CA GLU A 27 7.79 12.64 -16.32
C GLU A 27 8.61 11.88 -15.26
N LYS A 28 9.46 12.58 -14.48
CA LYS A 28 10.14 11.99 -13.32
C LYS A 28 9.13 11.48 -12.29
N LYS A 29 8.10 12.26 -11.98
CA LYS A 29 7.05 11.86 -11.03
C LYS A 29 6.23 10.67 -11.53
N ALA A 30 6.00 10.56 -12.84
CA ALA A 30 5.33 9.41 -13.44
C ALA A 30 6.20 8.15 -13.39
N LEU A 31 7.51 8.29 -13.64
CA LEU A 31 8.47 7.18 -13.62
C LEU A 31 8.61 6.53 -12.24
N TYR A 32 8.50 7.33 -11.16
CA TYR A 32 8.56 6.83 -9.78
C TYR A 32 7.19 6.70 -9.13
N LYS A 33 6.09 6.72 -9.89
CA LYS A 33 4.76 6.51 -9.32
C LYS A 33 4.67 5.04 -8.88
N PRO A 34 4.46 4.75 -7.59
CA PRO A 34 4.27 3.37 -7.15
C PRO A 34 3.07 2.77 -7.89
N SER A 35 3.29 1.64 -8.55
CA SER A 35 2.25 0.79 -9.11
C SER A 35 2.05 -0.39 -8.16
N TYR A 36 0.81 -0.66 -7.79
CA TYR A 36 0.46 -1.82 -6.96
C TYR A 36 -0.21 -2.90 -7.83
N ALA A 37 -0.26 -4.14 -7.34
CA ALA A 37 -1.01 -5.19 -8.02
C ALA A 37 -2.51 -4.87 -7.99
N GLU A 38 -3.25 -5.26 -9.03
CA GLU A 38 -4.72 -5.20 -8.97
C GLU A 38 -5.24 -6.31 -8.03
N PRO A 39 -6.35 -6.07 -7.31
CA PRO A 39 -7.24 -4.89 -7.36
C PRO A 39 -6.76 -3.69 -6.51
N HIS A 40 -5.63 -3.79 -5.81
CA HIS A 40 -5.17 -2.79 -4.83
C HIS A 40 -4.83 -1.44 -5.45
N ASP A 41 -4.28 -1.38 -6.67
CA ASP A 41 -4.00 -0.10 -7.32
C ASP A 41 -5.30 0.66 -7.64
N THR A 42 -6.31 -0.03 -8.19
CA THR A 42 -7.63 0.57 -8.41
C THR A 42 -8.26 1.05 -7.11
N ARG A 43 -8.31 0.22 -6.08
CA ARG A 43 -8.88 0.56 -4.77
C ARG A 43 -8.20 1.80 -4.19
N ARG A 44 -6.87 1.84 -4.21
CA ARG A 44 -6.08 2.99 -3.75
C ARG A 44 -6.40 4.26 -4.54
N ARG A 45 -6.51 4.19 -5.87
CA ARG A 45 -6.84 5.37 -6.70
C ARG A 45 -8.20 5.94 -6.32
N VAL A 46 -9.22 5.09 -6.18
CA VAL A 46 -10.58 5.50 -5.81
C VAL A 46 -10.61 6.13 -4.41
N LEU A 47 -10.03 5.44 -3.41
CA LEU A 47 -9.97 5.96 -2.03
C LEU A 47 -9.25 7.31 -1.97
N LYS A 48 -8.13 7.45 -2.68
CA LYS A 48 -7.38 8.70 -2.75
C LYS A 48 -8.19 9.81 -3.42
N ASP A 49 -8.91 9.50 -4.48
CA ASP A 49 -9.72 10.47 -5.22
C ASP A 49 -10.80 11.08 -4.31
N VAL A 50 -11.59 10.22 -3.66
CA VAL A 50 -12.62 10.65 -2.70
C VAL A 50 -11.99 11.47 -1.57
N TYR A 51 -10.91 10.99 -0.97
CA TYR A 51 -10.26 11.65 0.16
C TYR A 51 -9.74 13.06 -0.18
N MET A 52 -9.25 13.29 -1.41
CA MET A 52 -8.69 14.58 -1.83
C MET A 52 -9.73 15.54 -2.41
N ASN A 53 -10.74 15.02 -3.11
CA ASN A 53 -11.65 15.83 -3.90
C ASN A 53 -12.96 16.14 -3.19
N GLU A 54 -13.50 15.23 -2.37
CA GLU A 54 -14.73 15.48 -1.63
C GLU A 54 -14.51 16.58 -0.57
N LYS A 55 -15.41 17.55 -0.50
CA LYS A 55 -15.32 18.71 0.40
C LYS A 55 -16.26 18.61 1.58
N ASP A 56 -17.37 17.89 1.43
CA ASP A 56 -18.24 17.56 2.55
C ASP A 56 -17.60 16.43 3.36
N ASP A 57 -17.21 16.74 4.60
CA ASP A 57 -16.51 15.78 5.46
C ASP A 57 -17.39 14.58 5.88
N ASN A 58 -18.71 14.76 5.97
CA ASN A 58 -19.64 13.67 6.31
C ASN A 58 -19.79 12.73 5.11
N LEU A 59 -20.06 13.29 3.92
CA LEU A 59 -20.18 12.52 2.70
C LEU A 59 -18.86 11.82 2.36
N LYS A 60 -17.71 12.49 2.54
CA LYS A 60 -16.38 11.89 2.38
C LYS A 60 -16.22 10.67 3.28
N TYR A 61 -16.56 10.80 4.55
CA TYR A 61 -16.44 9.71 5.51
C TYR A 61 -17.37 8.55 5.14
N GLU A 62 -18.60 8.83 4.74
CA GLU A 62 -19.58 7.83 4.29
C GLU A 62 -19.09 7.07 3.04
N LEU A 63 -18.64 7.79 2.01
CA LEU A 63 -18.13 7.20 0.77
C LEU A 63 -16.90 6.34 1.02
N LEU A 64 -15.91 6.84 1.76
CA LEU A 64 -14.70 6.08 2.09
C LEU A 64 -15.04 4.81 2.88
N THR A 65 -15.94 4.92 3.86
CA THR A 65 -16.37 3.78 4.67
C THR A 65 -17.11 2.75 3.80
N SER A 66 -18.02 3.19 2.94
CA SER A 66 -18.76 2.31 2.02
C SER A 66 -17.84 1.55 1.08
N ILE A 67 -16.86 2.24 0.48
CA ILE A 67 -15.87 1.61 -0.41
C ILE A 67 -15.04 0.57 0.36
N LEU A 68 -14.56 0.92 1.55
CA LEU A 68 -13.75 0.00 2.37
C LEU A 68 -14.55 -1.22 2.82
N TYR A 69 -15.83 -1.05 3.16
CA TYR A 69 -16.71 -2.17 3.52
C TYR A 69 -16.92 -3.11 2.35
N ALA A 70 -17.17 -2.58 1.15
CA ALA A 70 -17.29 -3.40 -0.05
C ALA A 70 -16.00 -4.20 -0.33
N VAL A 71 -14.83 -3.63 -0.03
CA VAL A 71 -13.56 -4.39 -0.10
C VAL A 71 -13.54 -5.53 0.93
N TYR A 72 -13.88 -5.26 2.19
CA TYR A 72 -13.83 -6.27 3.25
C TYR A 72 -14.89 -7.38 3.10
N GLU A 73 -16.01 -7.08 2.44
CA GLU A 73 -17.03 -8.08 2.09
C GLU A 73 -16.64 -8.94 0.89
N SER A 74 -15.85 -8.41 -0.04
CA SER A 74 -15.52 -9.11 -1.29
C SER A 74 -14.21 -9.89 -1.26
N ASP A 75 -13.27 -9.50 -0.39
CA ASP A 75 -11.99 -10.18 -0.27
C ASP A 75 -12.07 -11.40 0.65
N GLU A 76 -11.33 -12.45 0.28
CA GLU A 76 -11.21 -13.68 1.08
C GLU A 76 -10.62 -13.42 2.47
N ASN A 77 -9.76 -12.40 2.61
CA ASN A 77 -9.12 -12.04 3.86
C ASN A 77 -9.20 -10.52 4.11
N PRO A 78 -10.21 -10.04 4.85
CA PRO A 78 -10.38 -8.60 5.11
C PRO A 78 -9.24 -7.99 5.94
N TYR A 79 -8.55 -8.79 6.76
CA TYR A 79 -7.39 -8.33 7.53
C TYR A 79 -6.19 -8.05 6.64
N LEU A 80 -5.90 -8.95 5.70
CA LEU A 80 -4.85 -8.77 4.72
C LEU A 80 -5.17 -7.59 3.80
N ALA A 81 -6.39 -7.52 3.28
CA ALA A 81 -6.86 -6.43 2.43
C ALA A 81 -6.69 -5.05 3.09
N MET A 82 -7.11 -4.93 4.36
CA MET A 82 -6.92 -3.72 5.15
C MET A 82 -5.45 -3.38 5.30
N LEU A 83 -4.61 -4.36 5.62
CA LEU A 83 -3.17 -4.14 5.85
C LEU A 83 -2.45 -3.68 4.58
N GLU A 84 -2.75 -4.31 3.44
CA GLU A 84 -2.21 -3.93 2.14
C GLU A 84 -2.67 -2.53 1.74
N LEU A 85 -3.96 -2.22 1.86
CA LEU A 85 -4.49 -0.88 1.60
C LEU A 85 -3.86 0.18 2.51
N HIS A 86 -3.69 -0.12 3.80
CA HIS A 86 -3.08 0.77 4.77
C HIS A 86 -1.65 1.15 4.37
N LYS A 87 -0.83 0.17 3.98
CA LYS A 87 0.58 0.38 3.56
C LYS A 87 0.72 1.23 2.30
N ILE A 88 -0.27 1.19 1.41
CA ILE A 88 -0.23 1.92 0.14
C ILE A 88 -0.94 3.27 0.19
N CYS A 89 -1.56 3.63 1.32
CA CYS A 89 -2.14 4.95 1.53
C CYS A 89 -1.07 6.04 1.37
N PRO A 90 -1.39 7.18 0.70
CA PRO A 90 -0.43 8.25 0.46
C PRO A 90 0.07 8.93 1.74
N ASP A 91 -0.64 8.74 2.85
CA ASP A 91 -0.37 9.34 4.16
C ASP A 91 0.01 8.30 5.23
N TYR A 92 0.40 7.09 4.81
CA TYR A 92 0.85 5.99 5.69
C TYR A 92 1.93 6.42 6.70
N SER A 93 2.90 7.22 6.27
CA SER A 93 4.00 7.70 7.11
C SER A 93 3.65 8.93 7.95
N THR A 94 2.37 9.24 8.12
CA THR A 94 1.93 10.43 8.87
C THR A 94 1.01 10.06 10.02
N ASN A 95 1.21 10.71 11.18
CA ASN A 95 0.37 10.52 12.36
C ASN A 95 -0.74 11.58 12.44
N LYS A 96 -1.47 11.77 11.34
CA LYS A 96 -2.56 12.76 11.29
C LYS A 96 -3.87 12.15 11.80
N PRO A 97 -4.62 12.87 12.65
CA PRO A 97 -6.02 12.54 12.91
C PRO A 97 -6.78 12.50 11.57
N LYS A 98 -7.62 11.48 11.37
CA LYS A 98 -8.41 11.28 10.14
C LYS A 98 -7.60 11.08 8.84
N SER A 99 -6.35 10.61 8.93
CA SER A 99 -5.61 10.17 7.74
C SER A 99 -6.36 9.05 7.00
N LEU A 100 -6.14 8.90 5.70
CA LEU A 100 -6.73 7.81 4.92
C LEU A 100 -6.22 6.44 5.41
N ALA A 101 -4.95 6.33 5.78
CA ALA A 101 -4.39 5.14 6.42
C ALA A 101 -5.13 4.79 7.73
N GLY A 102 -5.42 5.79 8.55
CA GLY A 102 -6.18 5.64 9.79
C GLY A 102 -7.65 5.28 9.55
N LEU A 103 -8.29 5.89 8.55
CA LEU A 103 -9.66 5.57 8.15
C LEU A 103 -9.78 4.13 7.63
N THR A 104 -8.78 3.66 6.89
CA THR A 104 -8.70 2.27 6.38
C THR A 104 -8.76 1.27 7.54
N ALA A 105 -7.88 1.43 8.54
CA ALA A 105 -7.84 0.54 9.70
C ALA A 105 -9.09 0.66 10.60
N ASN A 106 -9.59 1.88 10.84
CA ASN A 106 -10.79 2.08 11.65
C ASN A 106 -12.04 1.49 10.96
N SER A 107 -12.11 1.55 9.63
CA SER A 107 -13.24 0.97 8.89
C SER A 107 -13.28 -0.54 9.03
N LEU A 108 -12.14 -1.24 9.06
CA LEU A 108 -12.12 -2.68 9.34
C LEU A 108 -12.67 -2.97 10.73
N ARG A 109 -12.23 -2.21 11.75
CA ARG A 109 -12.76 -2.34 13.11
C ARG A 109 -14.28 -2.17 13.14
N SER A 110 -14.79 -1.12 12.52
CA SER A 110 -16.24 -0.86 12.46
C SER A 110 -17.00 -1.91 11.65
N TRP A 111 -16.39 -2.47 10.60
CA TRP A 111 -16.97 -3.55 9.81
C TRP A 111 -17.06 -4.85 10.62
N LEU A 112 -15.99 -5.22 11.35
CA LEU A 112 -15.98 -6.38 12.25
C LEU A 112 -17.05 -6.29 13.34
N LEU A 113 -17.28 -5.11 13.91
CA LEU A 113 -18.34 -4.88 14.91
C LEU A 113 -19.77 -5.09 14.36
N LYS A 114 -19.93 -5.16 13.03
CA LYS A 114 -21.21 -5.42 12.37
C LYS A 114 -21.37 -6.89 11.94
N GLN A 115 -20.32 -7.70 12.07
CA GLN A 115 -20.38 -9.11 11.70
C GLN A 115 -21.02 -9.94 12.83
N GLU A 116 -21.72 -11.01 12.46
CA GLU A 116 -22.34 -11.91 13.43
C GLU A 116 -21.27 -12.68 14.24
N ASN A 117 -20.22 -13.17 13.57
CA ASN A 117 -19.16 -13.98 14.16
C ASN A 117 -17.74 -13.41 13.90
N PRO A 118 -17.39 -12.24 14.46
CA PRO A 118 -16.08 -11.62 14.22
C PRO A 118 -14.89 -12.47 14.70
N THR A 119 -15.09 -13.31 15.72
CA THR A 119 -14.07 -14.24 16.21
C THR A 119 -13.74 -15.32 15.19
N GLU A 120 -14.74 -15.86 14.50
CA GLU A 120 -14.53 -16.89 13.46
C GLU A 120 -13.76 -16.31 12.27
N ILE A 121 -14.12 -15.09 11.84
CA ILE A 121 -13.40 -14.37 10.79
C ILE A 121 -11.93 -14.17 11.20
N PHE A 122 -11.66 -13.79 12.45
CA PHE A 122 -10.31 -13.67 12.97
C PHE A 122 -9.55 -15.00 12.89
N GLU A 123 -10.12 -16.09 13.37
CA GLU A 123 -9.47 -17.41 13.40
C GLU A 123 -9.17 -17.95 12.00
N GLN A 124 -10.03 -17.67 11.02
CA GLN A 124 -9.84 -18.08 9.62
C GLN A 124 -8.83 -17.18 8.88
N CYS A 125 -8.80 -15.88 9.18
CA CYS A 125 -8.04 -14.91 8.38
C CYS A 125 -6.67 -14.54 8.99
N VAL A 126 -6.53 -14.59 10.31
CA VAL A 126 -5.35 -14.04 11.00
C VAL A 126 -4.34 -15.14 11.31
N THR A 127 -3.32 -15.24 10.46
CA THR A 127 -2.16 -16.12 10.69
C THR A 127 -1.09 -15.42 11.53
N LYS A 128 -0.14 -16.20 12.07
CA LYS A 128 1.00 -15.65 12.81
C LYS A 128 1.84 -14.72 11.94
N GLU A 129 2.03 -15.07 10.67
CA GLU A 129 2.77 -14.27 9.69
C GLU A 129 2.07 -12.92 9.47
N LEU A 130 0.74 -12.92 9.37
CA LEU A 130 -0.03 -11.69 9.23
C LEU A 130 0.03 -10.83 10.48
N GLN A 131 0.02 -11.44 11.68
CA GLN A 131 0.22 -10.71 12.94
C GLN A 131 1.60 -10.06 13.03
N MET A 132 2.66 -10.76 12.59
CA MET A 132 4.01 -10.20 12.54
C MET A 132 4.11 -9.03 11.56
N GLU A 133 3.52 -9.16 10.37
CA GLU A 133 3.49 -8.06 9.41
C GLU A 133 2.69 -6.86 9.94
N ALA A 134 1.54 -7.11 10.56
CA ALA A 134 0.75 -6.07 11.22
C ALA A 134 1.55 -5.37 12.33
N PHE A 135 2.35 -6.11 13.10
CA PHE A 135 3.23 -5.53 14.12
C PHE A 135 4.31 -4.62 13.51
N ARG A 136 5.00 -5.07 12.46
CA ARG A 136 5.99 -4.25 11.73
C ARG A 136 5.39 -2.95 11.22
N VAL A 137 4.21 -3.05 10.62
CA VAL A 137 3.46 -1.90 10.12
C VAL A 137 3.08 -0.98 11.29
N ALA A 138 2.56 -1.54 12.38
CA ALA A 138 2.13 -0.77 13.54
C ALA A 138 3.27 -0.04 14.26
N THR A 139 4.49 -0.56 14.20
CA THR A 139 5.69 -0.04 14.89
C THR A 139 6.65 0.71 13.95
N ALA A 140 6.36 0.77 12.65
CA ALA A 140 7.14 1.53 11.69
C ALA A 140 7.28 3.01 12.11
N LYS A 141 8.40 3.65 11.73
CA LYS A 141 8.62 5.07 12.04
C LYS A 141 7.42 5.89 11.53
N HIS A 142 6.79 6.65 12.44
CA HIS A 142 5.67 7.56 12.20
C HIS A 142 4.26 6.95 12.14
N THR A 143 4.06 5.66 12.44
CA THR A 143 2.70 5.08 12.49
C THR A 143 2.01 5.37 13.82
N GLY A 144 0.84 6.03 13.74
CA GLY A 144 0.05 6.46 14.90
C GLY A 144 -0.93 5.42 15.46
N TYR A 145 -0.97 4.22 14.87
CA TYR A 145 -2.11 3.31 14.99
C TYR A 145 -1.82 2.05 15.81
N LEU A 146 -0.72 2.00 16.58
CA LEU A 146 -0.34 0.81 17.35
C LEU A 146 -1.45 0.25 18.23
N LYS A 147 -2.19 1.12 18.95
CA LYS A 147 -3.31 0.69 19.80
C LYS A 147 -4.42 -0.01 18.98
N LEU A 148 -4.72 0.51 17.80
CA LEU A 148 -5.74 -0.04 16.91
C LEU A 148 -5.29 -1.37 16.30
N PHE A 149 -4.03 -1.45 15.86
CA PHE A 149 -3.47 -2.70 15.33
C PHE A 149 -3.35 -3.78 16.41
N LYS A 150 -3.01 -3.38 17.64
CA LYS A 150 -3.01 -4.27 18.79
C LYS A 150 -4.39 -4.91 19.00
N GLU A 151 -5.45 -4.11 18.93
CA GLU A 151 -6.84 -4.58 19.06
C GLU A 151 -7.21 -5.52 17.90
N LEU A 152 -7.00 -5.08 16.65
CA LEU A 152 -7.39 -5.82 15.45
C LEU A 152 -6.68 -7.17 15.33
N PHE A 153 -5.37 -7.22 15.61
CA PHE A 153 -4.54 -8.40 15.39
C PHE A 153 -4.18 -9.15 16.68
N CYS A 154 -4.73 -8.75 17.83
CA CYS A 154 -4.42 -9.32 19.15
C CYS A 154 -2.90 -9.44 19.43
N LEU A 155 -2.16 -8.33 19.22
CA LEU A 155 -0.69 -8.32 19.27
C LEU A 155 -0.11 -8.41 20.70
N ASP A 156 -0.93 -8.53 21.74
CA ASP A 156 -0.52 -8.76 23.13
C ASP A 156 -0.55 -10.23 23.57
N LYS A 157 -0.87 -11.16 22.67
CA LYS A 157 -0.80 -12.58 22.98
C LYS A 157 0.65 -12.95 23.37
N ARG A 158 0.80 -13.61 24.53
CA ARG A 158 2.10 -13.97 25.11
C ARG A 158 2.99 -14.77 24.15
N GLU A 159 2.39 -15.55 23.25
CA GLU A 159 3.07 -16.36 22.25
C GLU A 159 3.80 -15.56 21.19
N LEU A 160 3.38 -14.32 20.94
CA LEU A 160 4.05 -13.42 20.00
C LEU A 160 5.25 -12.72 20.66
N LEU A 161 5.28 -12.59 21.99
CA LEU A 161 6.29 -11.82 22.72
C LEU A 161 7.75 -12.23 22.42
N PRO A 162 8.12 -13.52 22.27
CA PRO A 162 9.48 -13.89 21.88
C PRO A 162 9.86 -13.34 20.50
N LEU A 163 8.96 -13.45 19.52
CA LEU A 163 9.17 -12.97 18.15
C LEU A 163 9.22 -11.44 18.09
N LEU A 164 8.36 -10.77 18.86
CA LEU A 164 8.37 -9.31 18.98
C LEU A 164 9.67 -8.80 19.62
N LYS A 165 10.22 -9.54 20.60
CA LYS A 165 11.53 -9.21 21.22
C LYS A 165 12.68 -9.36 20.23
N GLU A 166 12.65 -10.40 19.40
CA GLU A 166 13.67 -10.59 18.36
C GLU A 166 13.65 -9.44 17.35
N GLU A 167 12.47 -9.00 16.87
CA GLU A 167 12.39 -7.85 15.97
C GLU A 167 12.88 -6.56 16.60
N ILE A 168 12.55 -6.30 17.87
CA ILE A 168 13.01 -5.10 18.58
C ILE A 168 14.54 -5.10 18.70
N ASN A 169 15.18 -6.26 18.89
CA ASN A 169 16.63 -6.37 19.04
C ASN A 169 17.42 -6.27 17.71
N VAL A 170 16.73 -6.32 16.57
CA VAL A 170 17.34 -6.18 15.23
C VAL A 170 17.39 -4.70 14.79
N TRP A 171 16.72 -3.80 15.53
CA TRP A 171 16.64 -2.35 15.27
C TRP A 171 17.66 -1.56 16.09
#